data_AF-A0A2V9WVZ9-F1
#
_entry.id   AF-A0A2V9WVZ9-F1
#
_cell.length_a   1.000
_cell.length_b   1.000
_cell.length_c   1.000
_cell.angle_alpha   90.00
_cell.angle_beta   90.00
_cell.angle_gamma   90.00
#
_symmetry.space_group_name_H-M   'P 1'
#
loop_
_entity.id
_entity.type
_entity.pdbx_description
1 polymer ?
#
loop_
_entity_poly.entity_id
_entity_poly.type
_entity_poly.pdbx_seq_one_letter_code
_entity_poly.pdbx_strand_id
1 'polypeptide(L)'
;MHVDGGARGNPGPAAFGVVVTDQAGHSLAMLSEYLGHQTNNYAEYSGLLAALQYALEHGHKALKVISDSELLVRQIKGVYRVKSPGLQELYRRAKELIGKLEWFSIEHVLREKNREADRLANAAMDKGMGRRMLAPVSLAVPQQPEYEGVVRNGVIKLLDAELPEETRVQVRVKS
;
A
#
# COMPACT_ATOMS: atom_id res chain seq x y z
N MET A 1 14.97 2.62 7.75
CA MET A 1 13.61 2.07 7.84
C MET A 1 12.75 2.70 6.76
N HIS A 2 11.92 1.90 6.10
CA HIS A 2 10.92 2.37 5.14
C HIS A 2 9.55 2.36 5.83
N VAL A 3 8.79 3.44 5.70
CA VAL A 3 7.45 3.58 6.30
C VAL A 3 6.46 3.94 5.21
N ASP A 4 5.26 3.37 5.29
CA ASP A 4 4.12 3.76 4.48
C ASP A 4 2.83 3.64 5.29
N GLY A 5 1.85 4.49 4.98
CA GLY A 5 0.54 4.49 5.60
C GLY A 5 -0.53 4.84 4.59
N GLY A 6 -1.62 4.08 4.60
CA GLY A 6 -2.69 4.22 3.62
C GLY A 6 -4.08 4.14 4.23
N ALA A 7 -5.04 4.77 3.56
CA ALA A 7 -6.47 4.58 3.83
C ALA A 7 -7.27 4.33 2.54
N ARG A 8 -8.21 3.38 2.57
CA ARG A 8 -9.16 3.08 1.48
C ARG A 8 -10.38 4.00 1.60
N GLY A 9 -10.21 5.23 1.11
CA GLY A 9 -11.12 6.35 1.38
C GLY A 9 -10.52 7.29 2.43
N ASN A 10 -10.99 8.55 2.47
CA ASN A 10 -10.40 9.56 3.35
C ASN A 10 -11.48 10.40 4.07
N PRO A 11 -11.98 9.96 5.24
CA PRO A 11 -11.52 8.79 6.01
C PRO A 11 -12.05 7.44 5.48
N GLY A 12 -11.38 6.34 5.84
CA GLY A 12 -11.74 4.96 5.48
C GLY A 12 -10.86 3.93 6.21
N PRO A 13 -11.02 2.61 5.95
CA PRO A 13 -10.14 1.58 6.50
C PRO A 13 -8.68 1.92 6.25
N ALA A 14 -7.87 1.93 7.30
CA ALA A 14 -6.51 2.44 7.26
C ALA A 14 -5.53 1.52 7.96
N ALA A 15 -4.28 1.55 7.52
CA ALA A 15 -3.20 0.76 8.09
C ALA A 15 -1.84 1.38 7.77
N PHE A 16 -0.81 0.97 8.51
CA PHE A 16 0.58 1.30 8.18
C PHE A 16 1.41 0.04 8.00
N GLY A 17 2.55 0.21 7.33
CA GLY A 17 3.61 -0.78 7.19
C GLY A 17 4.98 -0.15 7.43
N VAL A 18 5.87 -0.87 8.10
CA VAL A 18 7.27 -0.47 8.36
C VAL A 18 8.19 -1.63 8.05
N VAL A 19 9.21 -1.37 7.23
CA VAL A 19 10.31 -2.30 6.98
C VAL A 19 11.56 -1.80 7.70
N VAL A 20 12.07 -2.60 8.62
CA VAL A 20 13.29 -2.31 9.37
C VAL A 20 14.46 -3.04 8.73
N THR A 21 15.53 -2.29 8.48
CA THR A 21 16.79 -2.81 7.96
C THR A 21 17.97 -2.27 8.75
N ASP A 22 19.07 -3.02 8.79
CA ASP A 22 20.36 -2.50 9.23
C ASP A 22 21.00 -1.59 8.16
N GLN A 23 22.25 -1.16 8.40
CA GLN A 23 23.02 -0.32 7.47
C GLN A 23 23.47 -1.06 6.20
N ALA A 24 23.58 -2.39 6.26
CA ALA A 24 23.92 -3.23 5.12
C ALA A 24 22.69 -3.58 4.25
N GLY A 25 21.49 -3.21 4.72
CA GLY A 25 20.23 -3.46 4.03
C GLY A 25 19.56 -4.80 4.41
N HIS A 26 20.09 -5.52 5.40
CA HIS A 26 19.46 -6.75 5.87
C HIS A 26 18.18 -6.43 6.63
N SER A 27 17.10 -7.16 6.33
CA SER A 27 15.83 -7.01 7.04
C SER A 27 15.97 -7.51 8.48
N LEU A 28 15.62 -6.65 9.44
CA LEU A 28 15.63 -6.97 10.88
C LEU A 28 14.22 -7.26 11.40
N ALA A 29 13.21 -6.52 10.91
CA ALA A 29 11.83 -6.65 11.33
C ALA A 29 10.87 -6.04 10.30
N MET A 30 9.61 -6.45 10.38
CA MET A 30 8.49 -5.86 9.65
C MET A 30 7.36 -5.58 10.65
N LEU A 31 6.84 -4.36 10.64
CA LEU A 31 5.73 -3.95 11.50
C LEU A 31 4.56 -3.55 10.62
N SER A 32 3.35 -3.87 11.04
CA SER A 32 2.14 -3.43 10.34
C SER A 32 0.94 -3.52 11.26
N GLU A 33 0.04 -2.55 11.19
CA GLU A 33 -1.14 -2.51 12.05
C GLU A 33 -2.34 -1.96 11.29
N TYR A 34 -3.52 -2.57 11.52
CA TYR A 34 -4.79 -2.02 11.06
C TYR A 34 -5.30 -0.99 12.07
N LEU A 35 -5.59 0.21 11.60
CA LEU A 35 -5.92 1.38 12.41
C LEU A 35 -7.43 1.66 12.47
N GLY A 36 -8.27 0.78 11.92
CA GLY A 36 -9.70 1.05 11.78
C GLY A 36 -9.98 2.12 10.72
N HIS A 37 -11.00 2.95 10.95
CA HIS A 37 -11.35 4.06 10.06
C HIS A 37 -10.55 5.32 10.41
N GLN A 38 -9.60 5.69 9.54
CA GLN A 38 -8.77 6.88 9.70
C GLN A 38 -8.54 7.60 8.36
N THR A 39 -7.91 8.77 8.43
CA THR A 39 -7.44 9.49 7.23
C THR A 39 -6.10 8.94 6.74
N ASN A 40 -5.77 9.18 5.47
CA ASN A 40 -4.47 8.76 4.92
C ASN A 40 -3.30 9.34 5.73
N ASN A 41 -3.36 10.65 6.01
CA ASN A 41 -2.31 11.34 6.76
C ASN A 41 -2.14 10.80 8.18
N TYR A 42 -3.23 10.36 8.82
CA TYR A 42 -3.14 9.72 10.14
C TYR A 42 -2.34 8.43 10.04
N ALA A 43 -2.64 7.57 9.06
CA ALA A 43 -1.93 6.31 8.86
C ALA A 43 -0.43 6.50 8.59
N GLU A 44 -0.08 7.49 7.77
CA GLU A 44 1.31 7.87 7.47
C GLU A 44 2.09 8.27 8.73
N TYR A 45 1.49 9.11 9.58
CA TYR A 45 2.08 9.48 10.87
C TYR A 45 2.17 8.28 11.83
N SER A 46 1.17 7.40 11.85
CA SER A 46 1.21 6.17 12.66
C SER A 46 2.38 5.27 12.26
N GLY A 47 2.66 5.11 10.95
CA GLY A 47 3.82 4.37 10.47
C GLY A 47 5.15 4.98 10.92
N LEU A 48 5.28 6.31 10.87
CA LEU A 48 6.46 7.01 11.40
C LEU A 48 6.62 6.80 12.91
N LEU A 49 5.53 6.92 13.68
CA LEU A 49 5.56 6.70 15.13
C LEU A 49 5.97 5.28 15.49
N ALA A 50 5.48 4.28 14.76
CA ALA A 50 5.85 2.89 14.95
C ALA A 50 7.36 2.67 14.71
N ALA A 51 7.91 3.26 13.64
CA ALA A 51 9.34 3.19 13.34
C ALA A 51 10.20 3.85 14.44
N LEU A 52 9.79 5.02 14.92
CA LEU A 52 10.48 5.74 16.00
C LEU A 52 10.45 4.97 17.32
N GLN A 53 9.28 4.42 17.68
CA GLN A 53 9.09 3.64 18.89
C GLN A 53 9.95 2.37 18.84
N TYR A 54 9.91 1.63 17.73
CA TYR A 54 10.75 0.46 17.52
C TYR A 54 12.23 0.80 17.70
N ALA A 55 12.71 1.89 17.10
CA ALA A 55 14.10 2.29 17.21
C ALA A 55 14.54 2.49 18.66
N LEU A 56 13.73 3.23 19.43
CA LEU A 56 14.02 3.55 20.83
C LEU A 56 13.94 2.31 21.74
N GLU A 57 12.95 1.44 21.54
CA GLU A 57 12.79 0.21 22.32
C GLU A 57 13.95 -0.77 22.12
N HIS A 58 14.55 -0.78 20.93
CA HIS A 58 15.69 -1.64 20.60
C HIS A 58 17.04 -0.95 20.84
N GLY A 59 17.05 0.21 21.51
CA GLY A 59 18.27 0.93 21.88
C GLY A 59 19.02 1.54 20.69
N HIS A 60 18.37 1.70 19.54
CA HIS A 60 18.97 2.36 18.38
C HIS A 60 19.02 3.88 18.61
N LYS A 61 20.21 4.45 18.47
CA LYS A 61 20.48 5.88 18.69
C LYS A 61 20.34 6.73 17.43
N ALA A 62 20.42 6.10 16.26
CA ALA A 62 20.38 6.75 14.96
C ALA A 62 19.32 6.11 14.07
N LEU A 63 18.49 6.93 13.41
CA LEU A 63 17.43 6.45 12.53
C LEU A 63 17.34 7.25 11.23
N LYS A 64 17.38 6.55 10.09
CA LYS A 64 17.00 7.07 8.79
C LYS A 64 15.63 6.52 8.39
N VAL A 65 14.67 7.40 8.16
CA VAL A 65 13.32 7.08 7.67
C VAL A 65 13.20 7.42 6.19
N ILE A 66 12.64 6.50 5.42
CA ILE A 66 12.28 6.68 4.02
C ILE A 66 10.76 6.59 3.92
N SER A 67 10.13 7.55 3.25
CA SER A 67 8.68 7.58 3.00
C SER A 67 8.41 8.15 1.61
N ASP A 68 7.33 7.73 0.95
CA ASP A 68 6.81 8.31 -0.28
C ASP A 68 5.76 9.41 -0.03
N SER A 69 5.50 9.74 1.24
CA SER A 69 4.61 10.81 1.64
C SER A 69 5.33 12.15 1.74
N GLU A 70 5.41 12.90 0.64
CA GLU A 70 6.08 14.21 0.63
C GLU A 70 5.54 15.17 1.71
N LEU A 71 4.23 15.14 1.97
CA LEU A 71 3.60 15.95 3.02
C LEU A 71 4.17 15.64 4.40
N LEU A 72 4.24 14.36 4.78
CA LEU A 72 4.80 13.92 6.06
C LEU A 72 6.26 14.36 6.18
N VAL A 73 7.06 14.11 5.15
CA VAL A 73 8.50 14.47 5.11
C VAL A 73 8.69 15.97 5.31
N ARG A 74 7.94 16.81 4.56
CA ARG A 74 8.04 18.27 4.67
C ARG A 74 7.53 18.80 6.01
N GLN A 75 6.52 18.17 6.62
CA GLN A 75 6.05 18.56 7.95
C GLN A 75 7.07 18.22 9.05
N ILE A 76 7.64 17.01 9.04
CA ILE A 76 8.66 16.60 10.04
C ILE A 76 9.92 17.45 9.95
N LYS A 77 10.30 17.87 8.73
CA LYS A 77 11.39 18.83 8.47
C LYS A 77 11.05 20.27 8.86
N GLY A 78 9.82 20.57 9.28
CA GLY A 78 9.38 21.91 9.66
C GLY A 78 9.14 22.86 8.47
N VAL A 79 9.18 22.36 7.23
CA VAL A 79 8.91 23.14 6.02
C VAL A 79 7.41 23.48 5.94
N TYR A 80 6.56 22.53 6.29
CA TYR A 80 5.10 22.70 6.28
C TYR A 80 4.52 22.67 7.69
N ARG A 81 3.56 23.58 7.95
CA ARG A 81 2.81 23.61 9.21
C ARG A 81 1.73 22.53 9.23
N VAL A 82 1.61 21.82 10.36
CA VAL A 82 0.51 20.89 10.63
C VAL A 82 -0.71 21.65 11.14
N LYS A 83 -1.81 21.62 10.38
CA LYS A 83 -3.03 22.40 10.69
C LYS A 83 -4.15 21.59 11.37
N SER A 84 -4.25 20.30 11.08
CA SER A 84 -5.30 19.45 11.64
C SER A 84 -5.00 19.13 13.11
N PRO A 85 -5.93 19.36 14.07
CA PRO A 85 -5.70 19.06 15.48
C PRO A 85 -5.29 17.62 15.74
N GLY A 86 -5.93 16.65 15.07
CA GLY A 86 -5.58 15.23 15.21
C GLY A 86 -4.16 14.91 14.73
N LEU A 87 -3.69 15.58 13.68
CA LEU A 87 -2.31 15.44 13.21
C LEU A 87 -1.30 16.23 14.06
N GLN A 88 -1.71 17.33 14.69
CA GLN A 88 -0.82 18.10 15.56
C GLN A 88 -0.34 17.27 16.75
N GLU A 89 -1.21 16.43 17.30
CA GLU A 89 -0.84 15.53 18.40
C GLU A 89 0.14 14.44 17.94
N LEU A 90 -0.12 13.79 16.79
CA LEU A 90 0.82 12.81 16.22
C LEU A 90 2.17 13.44 15.87
N TYR A 91 2.15 14.66 15.31
CA TYR A 91 3.35 15.42 15.01
C TYR A 91 4.15 15.75 16.27
N ARG A 92 3.50 16.24 17.33
CA ARG A 92 4.15 16.54 18.61
C ARG A 92 4.84 15.29 19.17
N ARG A 93 4.12 14.17 19.21
CA ARG A 93 4.67 12.88 19.67
C ARG A 93 5.85 12.43 18.80
N ALA A 94 5.75 12.57 17.47
CA ALA A 94 6.86 12.24 16.58
C ALA A 94 8.10 13.10 16.86
N LYS A 95 7.92 14.42 17.05
CA LYS A 95 9.02 15.33 17.40
C LYS A 95 9.66 14.99 18.75
N GLU A 96 8.86 14.61 19.75
CA GLU A 96 9.36 14.16 21.06
C GLU A 96 10.21 12.88 20.95
N LEU A 97 9.74 11.88 20.19
CA LEU A 97 10.50 10.65 19.98
C LEU A 97 11.77 10.89 19.16
N ILE A 98 11.70 11.74 18.13
CA ILE A 98 12.88 12.17 17.37
C ILE A 98 13.91 12.83 18.28
N GLY A 99 13.48 13.68 19.22
CA GLY A 99 14.37 14.36 20.17
C GLY A 99 15.10 13.43 21.15
N LYS A 100 14.70 12.16 21.26
CA LYS A 100 15.37 11.14 22.07
C LYS A 100 16.49 10.41 21.30
N LEU A 101 16.55 10.55 19.99
CA LEU A 101 17.59 9.96 19.15
C LEU A 101 18.80 10.90 19.11
N GLU A 102 20.01 10.33 19.06
CA GLU A 102 21.25 11.10 18.84
C GLU A 102 21.33 11.60 17.39
N TRP A 103 20.73 10.87 16.45
CA TRP A 103 20.66 11.27 15.04
C TRP A 103 19.36 10.81 14.37
N PHE A 104 18.77 11.70 13.56
CA PHE A 104 17.56 11.40 12.81
C PHE A 104 17.60 12.04 11.43
N SER A 105 17.14 11.31 10.42
CA SER A 105 16.85 11.85 9.10
C SER A 105 15.56 11.26 8.53
N ILE A 106 14.89 12.04 7.68
CA ILE A 106 13.75 11.58 6.90
C ILE A 106 13.88 12.06 5.44
N GLU A 107 13.68 11.15 4.49
CA GLU A 107 13.81 11.43 3.06
C GLU A 107 12.57 10.96 2.31
N HIS A 108 12.22 11.74 1.27
CA HIS A 108 11.16 11.40 0.34
C HIS A 108 11.72 10.55 -0.80
N VAL A 109 11.01 9.48 -1.16
CA VAL A 109 11.29 8.67 -2.35
C VAL A 109 10.01 8.50 -3.17
N LEU A 110 10.16 8.08 -4.42
CA LEU A 110 9.01 7.69 -5.23
C LEU A 110 8.42 6.35 -4.72
N ARG A 111 7.10 6.18 -4.86
CA ARG A 111 6.36 5.02 -4.33
C ARG A 111 6.89 3.67 -4.79
N GLU A 112 7.42 3.57 -6.00
CA GLU A 112 8.03 2.34 -6.51
C GLU A 112 9.28 1.90 -5.73
N LYS A 113 9.91 2.82 -4.99
CA LYS A 113 11.03 2.55 -4.09
C LYS A 113 10.58 2.21 -2.66
N ASN A 114 9.29 2.30 -2.35
CA ASN A 114 8.70 2.04 -1.03
C ASN A 114 7.72 0.85 -1.02
N ARG A 115 7.74 0.02 -2.08
CA ARG A 115 6.73 -1.04 -2.34
C ARG A 115 6.53 -2.02 -1.19
N GLU A 116 7.56 -2.36 -0.45
CA GLU A 116 7.44 -3.36 0.61
C GLU A 116 6.69 -2.82 1.84
N ALA A 117 6.89 -1.55 2.19
CA ALA A 117 6.11 -0.91 3.25
C ALA A 117 4.63 -0.76 2.83
N ASP A 118 4.38 -0.38 1.58
CA ASP A 118 3.03 -0.31 0.99
C ASP A 118 2.33 -1.68 0.97
N ARG A 119 3.07 -2.73 0.61
CA ARG A 119 2.55 -4.11 0.66
C ARG A 119 2.15 -4.51 2.07
N LEU A 120 2.96 -4.17 3.09
CA LEU A 120 2.65 -4.44 4.49
C LEU A 120 1.41 -3.67 4.97
N ALA A 121 1.29 -2.39 4.63
CA ALA A 121 0.13 -1.58 4.98
C ALA A 121 -1.16 -2.16 4.38
N ASN A 122 -1.15 -2.50 3.08
CA ASN A 122 -2.29 -3.10 2.42
C ASN A 122 -2.67 -4.48 3.01
N ALA A 123 -1.68 -5.32 3.30
CA ALA A 123 -1.92 -6.62 3.92
C ALA A 123 -2.55 -6.50 5.32
N ALA A 124 -2.09 -5.54 6.13
CA ALA A 124 -2.69 -5.26 7.43
C ALA A 124 -4.12 -4.75 7.31
N MET A 125 -4.39 -3.86 6.34
CA MET A 125 -5.74 -3.39 6.03
C MET A 125 -6.67 -4.54 5.64
N ASP A 126 -6.25 -5.41 4.72
CA ASP A 126 -7.05 -6.56 4.29
C ASP A 126 -7.36 -7.49 5.47
N LYS A 127 -6.33 -7.85 6.25
CA LYS A 127 -6.48 -8.67 7.46
C LYS A 127 -7.46 -8.04 8.45
N GLY A 128 -7.34 -6.75 8.70
CA GLY A 128 -8.17 -6.01 9.65
C GLY A 128 -9.63 -5.82 9.21
N MET A 129 -9.88 -5.74 7.89
CA MET A 129 -11.22 -5.71 7.32
C MET A 129 -11.90 -7.09 7.27
N GLY A 130 -11.27 -8.14 7.80
CA GLY A 130 -11.79 -9.50 7.70
C GLY A 130 -11.72 -10.08 6.29
N ARG A 131 -11.02 -9.41 5.36
CA ARG A 131 -10.61 -10.02 4.10
C ARG A 131 -9.45 -10.94 4.42
N ARG A 132 -9.78 -12.21 4.69
CA ARG A 132 -8.81 -13.31 4.67
C ARG A 132 -7.94 -13.10 3.44
N MET A 133 -6.60 -13.08 3.57
CA MET A 133 -5.69 -12.99 2.41
C MET A 133 -6.21 -13.97 1.38
N LEU A 134 -6.87 -13.47 0.34
CA LEU A 134 -7.04 -14.26 -0.85
C LEU A 134 -5.59 -14.38 -1.33
N ALA A 135 -5.02 -15.58 -1.20
CA ALA A 135 -3.92 -16.01 -2.06
C ALA A 135 -4.17 -15.39 -3.42
N PRO A 136 -3.15 -14.76 -4.06
CA PRO A 136 -3.36 -13.80 -5.14
C PRO A 136 -4.51 -14.32 -5.98
N VAL A 137 -5.63 -13.60 -5.96
CA VAL A 137 -6.67 -13.83 -6.94
C VAL A 137 -5.92 -13.51 -8.20
N SER A 138 -5.38 -14.55 -8.84
CA SER A 138 -5.20 -14.56 -10.27
C SER A 138 -6.49 -13.92 -10.72
N LEU A 139 -6.39 -12.72 -11.29
CA LEU A 139 -7.44 -12.23 -12.15
C LEU A 139 -7.46 -13.26 -13.28
N ALA A 140 -8.07 -14.41 -13.02
CA ALA A 140 -8.86 -15.09 -14.00
C ALA A 140 -9.91 -14.03 -14.33
N VAL A 141 -9.52 -13.13 -15.25
CA VAL A 141 -10.42 -12.65 -16.27
C VAL A 141 -11.25 -13.88 -16.60
N PRO A 142 -12.58 -13.89 -16.34
CA PRO A 142 -13.40 -15.00 -16.76
C PRO A 142 -13.01 -15.21 -18.21
N GLN A 143 -12.39 -16.35 -18.53
CA GLN A 143 -12.02 -16.60 -19.91
C GLN A 143 -13.34 -16.60 -20.65
N GLN A 144 -13.58 -15.53 -21.40
CA GLN A 144 -14.73 -15.49 -22.29
C GLN A 144 -14.53 -16.69 -23.19
N PRO A 145 -15.49 -17.63 -23.25
CA PRO A 145 -15.32 -18.81 -24.05
C PRO A 145 -15.05 -18.38 -25.50
N GLU A 146 -13.87 -18.73 -26.00
CA GLU A 146 -13.53 -18.54 -27.40
C GLU A 146 -14.09 -19.71 -28.19
N TYR A 147 -14.81 -19.41 -29.25
CA TYR A 147 -15.38 -20.40 -30.14
C TYR A 147 -14.66 -20.31 -31.49
N GLU A 148 -14.20 -21.46 -31.99
CA GLU A 148 -13.68 -21.52 -33.35
C GLU A 148 -14.83 -21.70 -34.34
N GLY A 149 -14.74 -20.98 -35.46
CA GLY A 149 -15.73 -21.03 -36.50
C GLY A 149 -15.15 -20.64 -37.85
N VAL A 150 -15.82 -21.07 -38.91
CA VAL A 150 -15.47 -20.74 -40.29
C VAL A 150 -16.57 -19.90 -40.90
N VAL A 151 -16.19 -18.91 -41.70
CA VAL A 151 -17.15 -18.13 -42.49
C VAL A 151 -17.48 -18.92 -43.75
N ARG A 152 -18.76 -19.25 -43.95
CA ARG A 152 -19.27 -19.84 -45.20
C ARG A 152 -20.46 -19.02 -45.68
N ASN A 153 -20.38 -18.50 -46.90
CA ASN A 153 -21.43 -17.66 -47.50
C ASN A 153 -21.84 -16.46 -46.61
N GLY A 154 -20.88 -15.84 -45.94
CA GLY A 154 -21.13 -14.70 -45.04
C GLY A 154 -21.68 -15.06 -43.65
N VAL A 155 -21.88 -16.35 -43.36
CA VAL A 155 -22.36 -16.83 -42.05
C VAL A 155 -21.23 -17.53 -41.31
N ILE A 156 -21.03 -17.19 -40.03
CA ILE A 156 -20.09 -17.89 -39.15
C ILE A 156 -20.73 -19.20 -38.70
N LYS A 157 -20.08 -20.32 -39.01
CA LYS A 157 -20.43 -21.63 -38.46
C LYS A 157 -19.40 -22.02 -37.41
N LEU A 158 -19.85 -22.19 -36.18
CA LEU A 158 -19.02 -22.72 -35.11
C LEU A 158 -18.70 -24.19 -35.38
N LEU A 159 -17.47 -24.61 -35.08
CA LEU A 159 -16.99 -25.96 -35.36
C LEU A 159 -17.40 -26.96 -34.27
N ASP A 160 -17.26 -26.55 -33.00
CA ASP A 160 -17.38 -27.45 -31.84
C ASP A 160 -18.38 -26.95 -30.78
N ALA A 161 -19.29 -26.04 -31.15
CA ALA A 161 -20.28 -25.50 -30.21
C ALA A 161 -21.55 -25.00 -30.90
N GLU A 162 -22.66 -25.00 -30.15
CA GLU A 162 -23.87 -24.27 -30.49
C GLU A 162 -24.11 -23.20 -29.42
N LEU A 163 -24.49 -22.00 -29.85
CA LEU A 163 -24.87 -20.91 -28.96
C LEU A 163 -26.39 -20.82 -28.87
N PRO A 164 -26.96 -20.46 -27.71
CA PRO A 164 -28.39 -20.21 -27.57
C PRO A 164 -28.89 -19.16 -28.59
N GLU A 165 -30.15 -19.25 -28.97
CA GLU A 165 -30.78 -18.22 -29.81
C GLU A 165 -30.66 -16.82 -29.17
N GLU A 166 -30.53 -15.81 -30.02
CA GLU A 166 -30.30 -14.39 -29.64
C GLU A 166 -28.97 -14.08 -28.93
N THR A 167 -28.03 -15.04 -28.84
CA THR A 167 -26.69 -14.79 -28.31
C THR A 167 -25.94 -13.74 -29.15
N ARG A 168 -25.57 -12.62 -28.53
CA ARG A 168 -24.72 -11.59 -29.15
C ARG A 168 -23.26 -11.98 -29.03
N VAL A 169 -22.56 -11.99 -30.17
CA VAL A 169 -21.12 -12.31 -30.24
C VAL A 169 -20.33 -11.14 -30.84
N GLN A 170 -19.08 -11.00 -30.40
CA GLN A 170 -18.08 -10.17 -31.09
C GLN A 170 -17.08 -11.10 -31.79
N VAL A 171 -16.81 -10.83 -33.06
CA VAL A 171 -15.97 -11.68 -33.90
C VAL A 171 -14.60 -11.06 -34.04
N ARG A 172 -13.54 -11.82 -33.72
CA ARG A 172 -12.15 -11.44 -33.97
C ARG A 172 -11.58 -12.33 -35.07
N VAL A 173 -11.10 -11.72 -36.15
CA VAL A 173 -10.43 -12.46 -37.24
C VAL A 173 -9.00 -12.78 -36.79
N LYS A 174 -8.63 -14.06 -36.78
CA LYS A 174 -7.23 -14.48 -36.59
C LYS A 174 -6.45 -14.13 -37.88
N SER A 175 -5.44 -13.29 -37.76
CA SER A 175 -4.50 -12.90 -38.83
C SER A 175 -3.42 -13.95 -39.05
#